data_AF-A0A6P0MBA2-F1
#
_entry.id   AF-A0A6P0MBA2-F1
#
_cell.length_a   1.000
_cell.length_b   1.000
_cell.length_c   1.000
_cell.angle_alpha   90.00
_cell.angle_beta   90.00
_cell.angle_gamma   90.00
#
_symmetry.space_group_name_H-M   'P 1'
#
loop_
_entity.id
_entity.type
_entity.pdbx_description
1 polymer ?
#
loop_
_entity_poly.entity_id
_entity_poly.type
_entity_poly.pdbx_seq_one_letter_code
_entity_poly.pdbx_strand_id
1 'polypeptide(L)' 'YAHLIVYREQNLLYTGILDSLKRMKDDVDEVNSGDECGVMSNDYSLWKKDDIIQVYQLKEQEKVL' A
#
# COMPACT_ATOMS: atom_id res chain seq x y z
N TYR A 1 8.13 4.84 -6.41
CA TYR A 1 7.84 3.68 -5.55
C TYR A 1 6.87 4.11 -4.47
N ALA A 2 5.81 3.34 -4.25
CA ALA A 2 4.88 3.59 -3.15
C ALA A 2 5.35 2.82 -1.92
N HIS A 3 5.30 3.48 -0.76
CA HIS A 3 5.58 2.85 0.52
C HIS A 3 4.31 2.22 1.06
N LEU A 4 4.47 1.05 1.69
CA LEU A 4 3.39 0.28 2.30
C LEU A 4 3.72 0.03 3.76
N ILE A 5 2.73 0.27 4.62
CA ILE A 5 2.77 -0.03 6.04
C ILE A 5 1.58 -0.91 6.39
N VAL A 6 1.84 -1.99 7.13
CA VAL A 6 0.81 -2.89 7.63
C VAL A 6 0.68 -2.75 9.13
N TYR A 7 -0.53 -2.46 9.58
CA TYR A 7 -0.93 -2.41 10.98
C TYR A 7 -1.88 -3.56 11.29
N ARG A 8 -1.72 -4.16 12.47
CA ARG A 8 -2.64 -5.16 13.01
C ARG A 8 -2.94 -4.80 14.45
N GLU A 9 -4.21 -4.66 14.80
CA GLU A 9 -4.62 -4.28 16.16
C GLU A 9 -3.85 -3.04 16.68
N GLN A 10 -3.69 -2.04 15.82
CA GLN A 10 -2.92 -0.80 16.08
C GLN A 10 -1.41 -0.96 16.25
N ASN A 11 -0.87 -2.17 16.14
CA ASN A 11 0.57 -2.42 16.18
C ASN A 11 1.16 -2.37 14.76
N LEU A 12 2.32 -1.71 14.63
CA LEU A 12 3.10 -1.69 13.40
C LEU A 12 3.70 -3.08 13.17
N LEU A 13 3.25 -3.78 12.13
CA LEU A 13 3.69 -5.14 11.84
C LEU A 13 4.78 -5.18 10.77
N TYR A 14 4.66 -4.35 9.74
CA TYR A 14 5.58 -4.34 8.61
C TYR A 14 5.64 -2.97 7.93
N THR A 15 6.83 -2.62 7.45
CA THR A 15 7.10 -1.43 6.64
C THR A 15 7.92 -1.85 5.43
N GLY A 16 7.45 -1.53 4.24
CA GLY A 16 8.13 -1.91 3.01
C GLY A 16 7.65 -1.11 1.81
N ILE A 17 7.78 -1.73 0.64
CA ILE A 17 7.44 -1.13 -0.65
C ILE A 17 6.26 -1.92 -1.23
N LEU A 18 5.31 -1.20 -1.83
CA LEU A 18 4.26 -1.80 -2.63
C LEU A 18 4.83 -2.14 -4.01
N ASP A 19 4.74 -3.41 -4.40
CA ASP A 19 5.30 -3.90 -5.67
C ASP A 19 4.30 -3.70 -6.81
N SER A 20 3.03 -4.07 -6.59
CA SER A 20 1.97 -3.93 -7.58
C SER A 20 0.61 -3.67 -6.90
N LEU A 21 -0.18 -2.82 -7.54
CA LEU A 21 -1.59 -2.61 -7.27
C LEU A 21 -2.38 -3.14 -8.46
N LYS A 22 -3.29 -4.08 -8.19
CA LYS A 22 -4.16 -4.66 -9.22
C LYS A 22 -5.61 -4.37 -8.89
N ARG A 23 -6.39 -4.05 -9.91
CA ARG A 23 -7.85 -4.05 -9.83
C ARG A 23 -8.36 -5.23 -10.65
N MET A 24 -9.00 -6.19 -9.97
CA MET A 24 -9.39 -7.47 -10.57
C MET A 24 -8.20 -8.24 -11.17
N LYS A 25 -7.94 -8.09 -12.48
CA LYS A 25 -6.85 -8.76 -13.20
C LYS A 25 -5.89 -7.77 -13.87
N ASP A 26 -6.19 -6.48 -13.82
CA ASP A 26 -5.44 -5.44 -14.48
C ASP A 26 -4.53 -4.72 -13.48
N ASP A 27 -3.28 -4.50 -13.86
CA ASP A 27 -2.35 -3.65 -13.13
C ASP A 27 -2.78 -2.18 -13.31
N VAL A 28 -2.92 -1.46 -12.20
CA VAL A 28 -3.38 -0.07 -12.18
C VAL A 28 -2.44 0.78 -11.33
N ASP A 29 -2.24 2.03 -11.72
CA ASP A 29 -1.44 2.97 -10.94
C ASP A 29 -2.19 3.45 -9.68
N GLU A 30 -3.51 3.61 -9.77
CA GLU A 30 -4.36 4.13 -8.70
C GLU A 30 -5.71 3.39 -8.66
N VAL A 31 -6.30 3.30 -7.46
CA VAL A 31 -7.65 2.77 -7.26
C VAL A 31 -8.49 3.78 -6.49
N ASN A 32 -9.76 3.93 -6.86
CA ASN A 32 -10.65 4.83 -6.16
C ASN A 32 -11.13 4.22 -4.83
N SER A 33 -11.49 5.09 -3.89
CA SER A 33 -12.07 4.65 -2.63
C SER A 33 -13.40 3.90 -2.86
N GLY A 34 -13.52 2.71 -2.26
CA GLY A 34 -14.71 1.86 -2.38
C GLY A 34 -14.65 0.81 -3.49
N ASP A 35 -13.64 0.85 -4.36
CA ASP A 35 -13.34 -0.24 -5.29
C ASP A 35 -12.53 -1.36 -4.60
N GLU A 36 -12.73 -2.60 -5.03
CA GLU A 36 -11.86 -3.71 -4.61
C GLU A 36 -10.51 -3.64 -5.32
N CYS A 37 -9.43 -3.78 -4.54
CA CYS A 37 -8.07 -3.84 -5.04
C CYS A 37 -7.31 -5.02 -4.43
N GLY A 38 -6.42 -5.60 -5.24
CA GLY A 38 -5.38 -6.52 -4.78
C GLY A 38 -4.06 -5.77 -4.63
N VAL A 39 -3.40 -5.96 -3.49
CA VAL A 39 -2.05 -5.43 -3.22
C VAL A 39 -1.06 -6.58 -3.17
N MET A 40 0.12 -6.37 -3.74
CA MET A 40 1.22 -7.33 -3.70
C MET A 40 2.48 -6.66 -3.15
N SER A 41 3.15 -7.35 -2.22
CA SER A 41 4.46 -6.98 -1.70
C SER A 41 5.33 -8.22 -1.69
N ASN A 42 6.47 -8.18 -2.39
CA ASN A 42 7.36 -9.33 -2.51
C ASN A 42 8.00 -9.76 -1.18
N ASP A 43 8.17 -8.81 -0.26
CA ASP A 43 8.82 -9.02 1.03
C ASP A 43 7.84 -9.31 2.18
N TYR A 44 6.53 -9.36 1.91
CA TYR A 44 5.51 -9.59 2.93
C TYR A 44 4.39 -10.55 2.48
N SER A 45 4.30 -11.69 3.17
CA SER A 45 3.35 -12.78 2.87
C SER A 45 2.40 -13.11 4.05
N LEU A 46 2.52 -12.41 5.18
CA LEU A 46 1.80 -12.72 6.43
C LEU A 46 0.46 -11.98 6.57
N TRP A 47 -0.23 -11.79 5.45
CA TRP A 47 -1.54 -11.15 5.37
C TRP A 47 -2.57 -11.90 6.21
N LYS A 48 -3.30 -11.17 7.04
CA LYS A 48 -4.46 -11.67 7.75
C LYS A 48 -5.65 -10.75 7.55
N LYS A 49 -6.83 -11.31 7.78
CA LYS A 49 -8.04 -10.53 7.90
C LYS A 49 -7.88 -9.50 9.03
N ASP A 50 -8.47 -8.32 8.83
CA ASP A 50 -8.41 -7.17 9.75
C ASP A 50 -7.04 -6.45 9.80
N ASP A 51 -6.12 -6.77 8.89
CA ASP A 51 -4.94 -5.94 8.66
C ASP A 51 -5.34 -4.60 8.02
N ILE A 52 -4.85 -3.51 8.59
CA ILE A 52 -4.99 -2.16 8.05
C ILE A 52 -3.72 -1.87 7.26
N ILE A 53 -3.88 -1.70 5.95
CA ILE A 53 -2.77 -1.40 5.03
C ILE A 53 -2.83 0.08 4.69
N GLN A 54 -1.72 0.77 4.93
CA GLN A 54 -1.58 2.19 4.64
C GLN A 54 -0.49 2.38 3.59
N VAL A 55 -0.87 2.96 2.44
CA VAL A 55 0.02 3.18 1.31
C VAL A 55 0.19 4.67 1.07
N TYR A 56 1.42 5.12 0.84
CA TYR A 56 1.71 6.51 0.52
C TYR A 56 2.86 6.63 -0.47
N GLN A 57 2.85 7.71 -1.25
CA GLN A 57 3.95 8.08 -2.11
C GLN A 57 4.57 9.38 -1.60
N LEU A 58 5.88 9.41 -1.48
CA LEU A 58 6.61 10.64 -1.21
C LEU A 58 6.67 11.44 -2.50
N LYS A 59 6.06 12.63 -2.48
CA LYS A 59 6.18 13.60 -3.57
C LYS A 59 7.14 14.69 -3.11
N GLU A 60 8.26 14.82 -3.82
CA GLU A 60 9.18 15.94 -3.59
C GLU A 60 8.46 17.24 -3.93
N GLN A 61 8.50 18.19 -3.01
CA GLN A 61 7.94 19.52 -3.20
C GLN A 61 9.08 20.53 -3.07
N GLU A 62 9.21 21.39 -4.07
CA GLU A 62 10.16 22.50 -3.99
C GLU A 62 9.74 23.45 -2.87
N LYS A 63 10.72 23.83 -2.03
CA LYS A 63 10.51 24.81 -0.99
C LYS A 63 10.29 26.17 -1.65
N VAL A 64 9.04 26.63 -1.67
CA VAL A 64 8.73 28.04 -1.95
C VAL A 64 9.15 28.87 -0.73
N LEU A 65 10.00 29.88 -0.98
CA LEU A 65 10.52 30.83 0.00
C LEU A 65 9.51 31.96 0.28
#